data_AF-A0A7W6CJV1-F1
#
_entry.id   AF-A0A7W6CJV1-F1
#
_cell.length_a   1.000
_cell.length_b   1.000
_cell.length_c   1.000
_cell.angle_alpha   90.00
_cell.angle_beta   90.00
_cell.angle_gamma   90.00
#
_symmetry.space_group_name_H-M   'P 1'
#
loop_
_entity.id
_entity.type
_entity.pdbx_description
1 polymer ?
#
loop_
_entity_poly.entity_id
_entity_poly.type
_entity_poly.pdbx_seq_one_letter_code
_entity_poly.pdbx_strand_id
1 'polypeptide(L)'
;MSNDPYCYPNPTGNPDGERVLKNRFGITSNKELREEEYNATGARMIQIEIGDGPKGKFDADHLKALHRHIFQDVYEWAGYTRAETPIVDGERMPQIGSISKGGTNFLPGQNIDMGLADAFKDLSDLRTLKGISADEFSKLAGKVLGDLNYVHPFREGNGRTQETFIVQLGRELGHEVQLDVVSKARMIEGSKEAIRDADSKALSHAILDSVDPNRQGAIRSTFAMLREYGEDPMEHDVRTALPGERVTGNLIDHDELTIKVAAENYIVVVDRRDFPQKIEDEMEVDFVATHDFSGHDKARTYLDGSRESLLSEPELRKAVILETYVTDKTTRQFPNDKDAVDQAVKVAREKIAGMIANGIDIPSPTIQRDQDVDRSDINHSPPEDDRPKDYGRER
;
A
#
# COMPACT_ATOMS: atom_id res chain seq x y z
N MET A 1 -38.99 -4.73 -16.51
CA MET A 1 -37.62 -5.16 -16.19
C MET A 1 -37.29 -6.29 -17.15
N SER A 2 -36.30 -6.10 -18.02
CA SER A 2 -35.88 -7.18 -18.93
C SER A 2 -35.35 -8.34 -18.07
N ASN A 3 -35.87 -9.54 -18.30
CA ASN A 3 -35.46 -10.74 -17.57
C ASN A 3 -34.05 -11.10 -18.06
N ASP A 4 -33.01 -10.75 -17.30
CA ASP A 4 -31.62 -11.08 -17.62
C ASP A 4 -31.49 -12.62 -17.69
N PRO A 5 -31.25 -13.21 -18.87
CA PRO A 5 -31.27 -14.67 -19.04
C PRO A 5 -30.12 -15.39 -18.33
N TYR A 6 -29.10 -14.63 -17.91
CA TYR A 6 -28.01 -15.12 -17.06
C TYR A 6 -28.40 -15.18 -15.58
N CYS A 7 -29.58 -14.70 -15.18
CA CYS A 7 -30.06 -14.73 -13.80
C CYS A 7 -31.20 -15.74 -13.60
N TYR A 8 -31.31 -16.28 -12.40
CA TYR A 8 -32.49 -17.05 -12.00
C TYR A 8 -33.73 -16.15 -11.92
N PRO A 9 -34.92 -16.68 -12.24
CA PRO A 9 -36.18 -16.00 -11.92
C PRO A 9 -36.33 -15.82 -10.40
N ASN A 10 -36.94 -14.71 -9.99
CA ASN A 10 -37.26 -14.43 -8.58
C ASN A 10 -38.79 -14.45 -8.35
N PRO A 11 -39.44 -15.62 -8.37
CA PRO A 11 -40.90 -15.71 -8.25
C PRO A 11 -41.42 -15.36 -6.85
N THR A 12 -40.56 -15.43 -5.83
CA THR A 12 -40.92 -15.15 -4.42
C THR A 12 -40.86 -13.65 -4.10
N GLY A 13 -40.21 -12.84 -4.95
CA GLY A 13 -39.97 -11.42 -4.68
C GLY A 13 -39.00 -11.18 -3.52
N ASN A 14 -38.23 -12.20 -3.11
CA ASN A 14 -37.21 -12.03 -2.08
C ASN A 14 -36.14 -11.05 -2.60
N PRO A 15 -35.86 -9.92 -1.92
CA PRO A 15 -34.82 -8.99 -2.35
C PRO A 15 -33.46 -9.65 -2.54
N ASP A 16 -33.14 -10.65 -1.71
CA ASP A 16 -31.87 -11.37 -1.81
C ASP A 16 -31.82 -12.34 -3.01
N GLY A 17 -32.97 -12.70 -3.59
CA GLY A 17 -33.09 -13.50 -4.81
C GLY A 17 -33.09 -12.66 -6.10
N GLU A 18 -32.96 -11.33 -6.01
CA GLU A 18 -32.98 -10.47 -7.18
C GLU A 18 -31.66 -10.56 -7.97
N ARG A 19 -31.76 -10.84 -9.27
CA ARG A 19 -30.62 -10.89 -10.22
C ARG A 19 -29.49 -11.85 -9.80
N VAL A 20 -29.81 -12.93 -9.10
CA VAL A 20 -28.83 -13.98 -8.77
C VAL A 20 -28.40 -14.67 -10.06
N LEU A 21 -27.09 -14.67 -10.34
CA LEU A 21 -26.54 -15.30 -11.53
C LEU A 21 -26.71 -16.82 -11.49
N LYS A 22 -27.08 -17.41 -12.63
CA LYS A 22 -27.08 -18.86 -12.84
C LYS A 22 -25.69 -19.39 -12.55
N ASN A 23 -25.61 -20.35 -11.64
CA ASN A 23 -24.38 -20.90 -11.11
C ASN A 23 -24.51 -22.42 -10.93
N ARG A 24 -23.37 -23.11 -10.96
CA ARG A 24 -23.28 -24.58 -10.89
C ARG A 24 -23.76 -25.17 -9.56
N PHE A 25 -23.91 -24.35 -8.52
CA PHE A 25 -24.40 -24.76 -7.21
C PHE A 25 -25.93 -24.80 -7.13
N GLY A 26 -26.62 -24.18 -8.09
CA GLY A 26 -28.08 -24.03 -8.03
C GLY A 26 -28.56 -23.00 -7.01
N ILE A 27 -27.67 -22.13 -6.51
CA ILE A 27 -27.98 -21.16 -5.44
C ILE A 27 -28.77 -19.99 -6.02
N THR A 28 -29.90 -19.65 -5.38
CA THR A 28 -30.79 -18.55 -5.77
C THR A 28 -30.83 -17.40 -4.75
N SER A 29 -29.82 -17.30 -3.89
CA SER A 29 -29.59 -16.22 -2.91
C SER A 29 -28.29 -15.50 -3.25
N ASN A 30 -28.29 -14.16 -3.29
CA ASN A 30 -27.07 -13.39 -3.52
C ASN A 30 -26.09 -13.54 -2.36
N LYS A 31 -26.60 -13.52 -1.12
CA LYS A 31 -25.75 -13.70 0.06
C LYS A 31 -25.00 -15.03 0.01
N GLU A 32 -25.73 -16.12 -0.18
CA GLU A 32 -25.16 -17.47 -0.21
C GLU A 32 -24.23 -17.65 -1.43
N LEU A 33 -24.62 -17.14 -2.60
CA LEU A 33 -23.78 -17.23 -3.80
C LEU A 33 -22.46 -16.48 -3.63
N ARG A 34 -22.45 -15.32 -2.96
CA ARG A 34 -21.21 -14.56 -2.70
C ARG A 34 -20.23 -15.35 -1.84
N GLU A 35 -20.73 -16.02 -0.79
CA GLU A 35 -19.90 -16.82 0.12
C GLU A 35 -19.30 -18.03 -0.63
N GLU A 36 -20.12 -18.78 -1.37
CA GLU A 36 -19.65 -19.95 -2.12
C GLU A 36 -18.76 -19.59 -3.31
N GLU A 37 -19.09 -18.52 -4.06
CA GLU A 37 -18.22 -18.02 -5.13
C GLU A 37 -16.86 -17.59 -4.59
N TYR A 38 -16.82 -16.87 -3.44
CA TYR A 38 -15.56 -16.45 -2.83
C TYR A 38 -14.69 -17.66 -2.48
N ASN A 39 -15.26 -18.68 -1.84
CA ASN A 39 -14.54 -19.90 -1.48
C ASN A 39 -14.02 -20.66 -2.71
N ALA A 40 -14.87 -20.87 -3.72
CA ALA A 40 -14.51 -21.60 -4.93
C ALA A 40 -13.43 -20.87 -5.75
N THR A 41 -13.58 -19.56 -5.92
CA THR A 41 -12.62 -18.75 -6.68
C THR A 41 -11.30 -18.58 -5.92
N GLY A 42 -11.32 -18.46 -4.59
CA GLY A 42 -10.11 -18.38 -3.76
C GLY A 42 -9.20 -19.60 -3.91
N ALA A 43 -9.77 -20.82 -3.93
CA ALA A 43 -9.00 -22.04 -4.17
C ALA A 43 -8.29 -22.05 -5.54
N ARG A 44 -8.92 -21.47 -6.58
CA ARG A 44 -8.35 -21.34 -7.93
C ARG A 44 -7.29 -20.24 -8.01
N MET A 45 -7.48 -19.13 -7.30
CA MET A 45 -6.47 -18.07 -7.22
C MET A 45 -5.18 -18.58 -6.55
N ILE A 46 -5.29 -19.38 -5.48
CA ILE A 46 -4.12 -20.03 -4.85
C ILE A 46 -3.39 -20.94 -5.85
N GLN A 47 -4.10 -21.72 -6.68
CA GLN A 47 -3.48 -22.55 -7.72
C GLN A 47 -2.68 -21.70 -8.72
N ILE A 48 -3.22 -20.54 -9.11
CA ILE A 48 -2.50 -19.61 -9.99
C ILE A 48 -1.26 -19.06 -9.29
N GLU A 49 -1.37 -18.68 -8.01
CA GLU A 49 -0.26 -18.13 -7.23
C GLU A 49 0.93 -19.08 -7.11
N ILE A 50 0.67 -20.38 -6.89
CA ILE A 50 1.71 -21.42 -6.80
C ILE A 50 2.22 -21.92 -8.16
N GLY A 51 1.71 -21.38 -9.27
CA GLY A 51 2.22 -21.65 -10.62
C GLY A 51 1.48 -22.71 -11.44
N ASP A 52 0.36 -23.24 -10.92
CA ASP A 52 -0.50 -24.23 -11.58
C ASP A 52 -1.62 -23.59 -12.43
N GLY A 53 -1.61 -22.26 -12.54
CA GLY A 53 -2.55 -21.50 -13.34
C GLY A 53 -2.31 -21.60 -14.86
N PRO A 54 -3.27 -21.12 -15.66
CA PRO A 54 -3.07 -20.91 -17.09
C PRO A 54 -1.84 -20.04 -17.36
N LYS A 55 -1.13 -20.40 -18.42
CA LYS A 55 -0.02 -19.62 -18.99
C LYS A 55 -0.39 -19.24 -20.41
N GLY A 56 0.07 -18.09 -20.87
CA GLY A 56 -0.26 -17.59 -22.20
C GLY A 56 0.67 -16.47 -22.64
N LYS A 57 0.27 -15.77 -23.71
CA LYS A 57 1.07 -14.70 -24.33
C LYS A 57 0.59 -13.30 -23.95
N PHE A 58 -0.16 -13.19 -22.85
CA PHE A 58 -0.79 -11.94 -22.42
C PHE A 58 -1.70 -11.32 -23.50
N ASP A 59 -2.52 -12.18 -24.10
CA ASP A 59 -3.53 -11.85 -25.11
C ASP A 59 -4.96 -12.18 -24.61
N ALA A 60 -5.96 -11.98 -25.47
CA ALA A 60 -7.35 -12.27 -25.17
C ALA A 60 -7.58 -13.75 -24.78
N ASP A 61 -6.89 -14.69 -25.41
CA ASP A 61 -7.00 -16.11 -25.09
C ASP A 61 -6.44 -16.41 -23.70
N HIS A 62 -5.33 -15.78 -23.34
CA HIS A 62 -4.79 -15.87 -21.98
C HIS A 62 -5.76 -15.31 -20.94
N LEU A 63 -6.34 -14.13 -21.19
CA LEU A 63 -7.33 -13.51 -20.30
C LEU A 63 -8.57 -14.41 -20.11
N LYS A 64 -9.08 -14.99 -21.21
CA LYS A 64 -10.21 -15.95 -21.19
C LYS A 64 -9.85 -17.23 -20.44
N ALA A 65 -8.62 -17.73 -20.60
CA ALA A 65 -8.15 -18.91 -19.88
C ALA A 65 -8.06 -18.66 -18.37
N LEU A 66 -7.58 -17.48 -17.95
CA LEU A 66 -7.58 -17.08 -16.54
C LEU A 66 -9.00 -16.99 -15.99
N HIS A 67 -9.90 -16.30 -16.67
CA HIS A 67 -11.30 -16.23 -16.25
C HIS A 67 -11.93 -17.62 -16.14
N ARG A 68 -11.68 -18.49 -17.12
CA ARG A 68 -12.16 -19.87 -17.07
C ARG A 68 -11.63 -20.57 -15.83
N HIS A 69 -10.33 -20.53 -15.58
CA HIS A 69 -9.73 -21.22 -14.46
C HIS A 69 -10.27 -20.73 -13.11
N ILE A 70 -10.44 -19.41 -12.94
CA ILE A 70 -10.93 -18.81 -11.70
C ILE A 70 -12.40 -19.21 -11.46
N PHE A 71 -13.25 -19.16 -12.50
CA PHE A 71 -14.71 -19.26 -12.35
C PHE A 71 -15.33 -20.59 -12.80
N GLN A 72 -14.55 -21.56 -13.28
CA GLN A 72 -15.06 -22.82 -13.86
C GLN A 72 -16.00 -23.61 -12.94
N ASP A 73 -15.77 -23.53 -11.62
CA ASP A 73 -16.57 -24.25 -10.63
C ASP A 73 -17.86 -23.49 -10.26
N VAL A 74 -17.96 -22.21 -10.62
CA VAL A 74 -19.10 -21.34 -10.28
C VAL A 74 -20.01 -21.16 -11.49
N TYR A 75 -19.46 -20.85 -12.66
CA TYR A 75 -20.22 -20.39 -13.83
C TYR A 75 -20.00 -21.28 -15.05
N GLU A 76 -21.08 -21.64 -15.73
CA GLU A 76 -20.99 -22.42 -16.98
C GLU A 76 -20.38 -21.62 -18.14
N TRP A 77 -20.53 -20.30 -18.09
CA TRP A 77 -19.99 -19.35 -19.05
C TRP A 77 -18.56 -18.89 -18.70
N ALA A 78 -17.89 -19.51 -17.72
CA ALA A 78 -16.52 -19.15 -17.36
C ALA A 78 -15.56 -19.27 -18.58
N GLY A 79 -14.90 -18.16 -18.92
CA GLY A 79 -13.98 -18.04 -20.06
C GLY A 79 -14.63 -17.53 -21.35
N TYR A 80 -15.94 -17.32 -21.36
CA TYR A 80 -16.64 -16.68 -22.46
C TYR A 80 -16.78 -15.20 -22.19
N THR A 81 -16.40 -14.38 -23.16
CA THR A 81 -16.71 -12.96 -23.14
C THR A 81 -18.22 -12.77 -23.27
N ARG A 82 -18.71 -11.60 -22.86
CA ARG A 82 -20.13 -11.24 -22.98
C ARG A 82 -20.56 -10.93 -24.43
N ALA A 83 -19.62 -10.95 -25.38
CA ALA A 83 -19.90 -10.94 -26.82
C ALA A 83 -20.12 -12.35 -27.39
N GLU A 84 -19.85 -13.40 -26.63
CA GLU A 84 -20.05 -14.78 -27.04
C GLU A 84 -21.42 -15.31 -26.56
N THR A 85 -21.81 -16.49 -27.04
CA THR A 85 -23.12 -17.11 -26.73
C THR A 85 -22.95 -18.50 -26.10
N PRO A 86 -22.51 -18.58 -24.83
CA PRO A 86 -22.30 -19.85 -24.14
C PRO A 86 -23.61 -20.60 -23.91
N ILE A 87 -23.52 -21.90 -23.62
CA ILE A 87 -24.65 -22.69 -23.11
C ILE A 87 -24.65 -22.58 -21.58
N VAL A 88 -25.79 -22.22 -21.01
CA VAL A 88 -26.01 -22.16 -19.55
C VAL A 88 -27.35 -22.83 -19.26
N ASP A 89 -27.36 -23.83 -18.38
CA ASP A 89 -28.54 -24.66 -18.07
C ASP A 89 -29.16 -25.32 -19.32
N GLY A 90 -28.33 -25.70 -20.28
CA GLY A 90 -28.78 -26.30 -21.55
C GLY A 90 -29.36 -25.31 -22.57
N GLU A 91 -29.41 -24.01 -22.25
CA GLU A 91 -29.91 -22.97 -23.15
C GLU A 91 -28.77 -22.10 -23.69
N ARG A 92 -28.89 -21.67 -24.96
CA ARG A 92 -27.93 -20.73 -25.55
C ARG A 92 -28.21 -19.32 -25.04
N MET A 93 -27.23 -18.74 -24.34
CA MET A 93 -27.33 -17.39 -23.84
C MET A 93 -27.14 -16.35 -24.95
N PRO A 94 -27.87 -15.23 -24.93
CA PRO A 94 -27.64 -14.14 -25.87
C PRO A 94 -26.37 -13.35 -25.52
N GLN A 95 -25.89 -12.59 -26.51
CA GLN A 95 -24.85 -11.59 -26.30
C GLN A 95 -25.38 -10.45 -25.41
N ILE A 96 -24.47 -9.84 -24.65
CA ILE A 96 -24.78 -8.71 -23.78
C ILE A 96 -24.19 -7.44 -24.41
N GLY A 97 -25.06 -6.66 -25.05
CA GLY A 97 -24.69 -5.46 -25.79
C GLY A 97 -24.18 -4.32 -24.89
N SER A 98 -24.88 -4.01 -23.81
CA SER A 98 -24.52 -2.89 -22.94
C SER A 98 -24.58 -3.28 -21.48
N ILE A 99 -23.55 -2.91 -20.74
CA ILE A 99 -23.49 -3.00 -19.28
C ILE A 99 -22.95 -1.69 -18.72
N SER A 100 -23.43 -1.33 -17.54
CA SER A 100 -22.95 -0.19 -16.78
C SER A 100 -22.83 -0.54 -15.31
N LYS A 101 -21.90 0.12 -14.63
CA LYS A 101 -21.68 -0.04 -13.18
C LYS A 101 -21.33 1.32 -12.61
N GLY A 102 -22.00 1.70 -11.51
CA GLY A 102 -21.76 2.97 -10.82
C GLY A 102 -21.89 4.21 -11.71
N GLY A 103 -22.83 4.20 -12.67
CA GLY A 103 -23.04 5.31 -13.61
C GLY A 103 -22.07 5.35 -14.80
N THR A 104 -21.13 4.40 -14.90
CA THR A 104 -20.14 4.33 -15.98
C THR A 104 -20.56 3.25 -16.99
N ASN A 105 -20.56 3.60 -18.28
CA ASN A 105 -20.85 2.67 -19.37
C ASN A 105 -19.56 2.01 -19.85
N PHE A 106 -19.60 0.69 -20.04
CA PHE A 106 -18.49 -0.06 -20.63
C PHE A 106 -18.61 -0.13 -22.15
N LEU A 107 -17.56 -0.62 -22.81
CA LEU A 107 -17.51 -0.76 -24.26
C LEU A 107 -18.73 -1.56 -24.79
N PRO A 108 -19.38 -1.18 -25.90
CA PRO A 108 -20.43 -1.99 -26.50
C PRO A 108 -19.96 -3.41 -26.81
N GLY A 109 -20.78 -4.42 -26.53
CA GLY A 109 -20.41 -5.84 -26.61
C GLY A 109 -19.88 -6.27 -27.98
N GLN A 110 -20.45 -5.72 -29.05
CA GLN A 110 -20.00 -5.95 -30.42
C GLN A 110 -18.54 -5.52 -30.71
N ASN A 111 -17.94 -4.69 -29.85
CA ASN A 111 -16.59 -4.16 -30.00
C ASN A 111 -15.57 -4.84 -29.08
N ILE A 112 -15.95 -5.85 -28.28
CA ILE A 112 -15.06 -6.45 -27.27
C ILE A 112 -13.78 -7.01 -27.89
N ASP A 113 -13.86 -7.74 -29.00
CA ASP A 113 -12.68 -8.32 -29.64
C ASP A 113 -11.67 -7.23 -30.08
N MET A 114 -12.19 -6.14 -30.64
CA MET A 114 -11.37 -4.97 -31.01
C MET A 114 -10.76 -4.30 -29.77
N GLY A 115 -11.55 -4.13 -28.72
CA GLY A 115 -11.10 -3.53 -27.47
C GLY A 115 -10.01 -4.35 -26.78
N LEU A 116 -10.13 -5.68 -26.76
CA LEU A 116 -9.09 -6.57 -26.23
C LEU A 116 -7.82 -6.53 -27.08
N ALA A 117 -7.96 -6.48 -28.41
CA ALA A 117 -6.79 -6.34 -29.29
C ALA A 117 -6.04 -5.02 -29.04
N ASP A 118 -6.76 -3.92 -28.80
CA ASP A 118 -6.15 -2.62 -28.48
C ASP A 118 -5.51 -2.61 -27.09
N ALA A 119 -6.18 -3.19 -26.08
CA ALA A 119 -5.67 -3.29 -24.71
C ALA A 119 -4.34 -4.05 -24.62
N PHE A 120 -4.13 -5.03 -25.50
CA PHE A 120 -2.94 -5.90 -25.47
C PHE A 120 -1.90 -5.59 -26.55
N LYS A 121 -2.10 -4.58 -27.40
CA LYS A 121 -1.19 -4.28 -28.52
C LYS A 121 0.27 -4.08 -28.09
N ASP A 122 0.43 -3.44 -26.93
CA ASP A 122 1.74 -3.10 -26.36
C ASP A 122 2.43 -4.32 -25.71
N LEU A 123 1.74 -5.46 -25.58
CA LEU A 123 2.26 -6.72 -25.01
C LEU A 123 2.67 -7.74 -26.08
N SER A 124 2.62 -7.37 -27.37
CA SER A 124 2.83 -8.28 -28.50
C SER A 124 4.25 -8.87 -28.62
N ASP A 125 5.27 -8.19 -28.10
CA ASP A 125 6.64 -8.71 -28.01
C ASP A 125 7.25 -8.48 -26.61
N LEU A 126 6.95 -9.37 -25.67
CA LEU A 126 7.46 -9.28 -24.29
C LEU A 126 8.99 -9.25 -24.19
N ARG A 127 9.74 -9.68 -25.22
CA ARG A 127 11.22 -9.65 -25.18
C ARG A 127 11.74 -8.22 -25.16
N THR A 128 11.03 -7.27 -25.76
CA THR A 128 11.39 -5.84 -25.73
C THR A 128 11.07 -5.20 -24.38
N LEU A 129 10.27 -5.88 -23.55
CA LEU A 129 9.81 -5.41 -22.24
C LEU A 129 10.58 -6.05 -21.07
N LYS A 130 11.55 -6.94 -21.34
CA LYS A 130 12.34 -7.55 -20.27
C LYS A 130 13.30 -6.54 -19.65
N GLY A 131 13.28 -6.45 -18.32
CA GLY A 131 14.19 -5.59 -17.55
C GLY A 131 13.83 -4.11 -17.58
N ILE A 132 12.59 -3.76 -17.95
CA ILE A 132 12.07 -2.41 -17.77
C ILE A 132 12.05 -2.04 -16.28
N SER A 133 12.13 -0.74 -15.99
CA SER A 133 12.05 -0.23 -14.63
C SER A 133 10.64 -0.39 -14.04
N ALA A 134 10.52 -0.29 -12.72
CA ALA A 134 9.23 -0.29 -12.04
C ALA A 134 8.29 0.82 -12.56
N ASP A 135 8.81 2.01 -12.84
CA ASP A 135 8.04 3.12 -13.41
C ASP A 135 7.51 2.80 -14.83
N GLU A 136 8.36 2.24 -15.70
CA GLU A 136 7.96 1.82 -17.05
C GLU A 136 6.92 0.70 -17.02
N PHE A 137 7.14 -0.31 -16.16
CA PHE A 137 6.19 -1.39 -15.95
C PHE A 137 4.84 -0.86 -15.46
N SER A 138 4.84 0.03 -14.48
CA SER A 138 3.61 0.56 -13.90
C SER A 138 2.79 1.38 -14.89
N LYS A 139 3.43 2.13 -15.78
CA LYS A 139 2.76 2.82 -16.89
C LYS A 139 2.13 1.83 -17.87
N LEU A 140 2.87 0.80 -18.27
CA LEU A 140 2.36 -0.24 -19.17
C LEU A 140 1.18 -0.99 -18.55
N ALA A 141 1.36 -1.53 -17.34
CA ALA A 141 0.35 -2.31 -16.64
C ALA A 141 -0.87 -1.48 -16.25
N GLY A 142 -0.67 -0.23 -15.82
CA GLY A 142 -1.75 0.71 -15.52
C GLY A 142 -2.62 1.03 -16.74
N LYS A 143 -1.98 1.23 -17.91
CA LYS A 143 -2.69 1.40 -19.18
C LYS A 143 -3.50 0.15 -19.55
N VAL A 144 -2.86 -1.03 -19.53
CA VAL A 144 -3.54 -2.30 -19.83
C VAL A 144 -4.74 -2.52 -18.89
N LEU A 145 -4.59 -2.25 -17.60
CA LEU A 145 -5.67 -2.36 -16.63
C LEU A 145 -6.81 -1.37 -16.90
N GLY A 146 -6.49 -0.12 -17.24
CA GLY A 146 -7.47 0.89 -17.64
C GLY A 146 -8.26 0.50 -18.89
N ASP A 147 -7.55 0.04 -19.93
CA ASP A 147 -8.16 -0.44 -21.17
C ASP A 147 -9.08 -1.64 -20.88
N LEU A 148 -8.62 -2.62 -20.10
CA LEU A 148 -9.44 -3.77 -19.70
C LEU A 148 -10.66 -3.39 -18.85
N ASN A 149 -10.52 -2.41 -17.96
CA ASN A 149 -11.64 -1.87 -17.16
C ASN A 149 -12.73 -1.29 -18.05
N TYR A 150 -12.35 -0.57 -19.11
CA TYR A 150 -13.28 -0.03 -20.09
C TYR A 150 -13.92 -1.11 -20.97
N VAL A 151 -13.13 -2.08 -21.45
CA VAL A 151 -13.62 -3.20 -22.27
C VAL A 151 -14.64 -4.04 -21.50
N HIS A 152 -14.36 -4.32 -20.23
CA HIS A 152 -15.20 -5.12 -19.33
C HIS A 152 -15.71 -6.41 -20.00
N PRO A 153 -14.81 -7.32 -20.38
CA PRO A 153 -15.10 -8.36 -21.37
C PRO A 153 -16.05 -9.46 -20.89
N PHE A 154 -16.20 -9.68 -19.58
CA PHE A 154 -16.99 -10.79 -19.02
C PHE A 154 -18.29 -10.31 -18.37
N ARG A 155 -19.25 -11.24 -18.16
CA ARG A 155 -20.53 -10.93 -17.49
C ARG A 155 -20.35 -10.61 -16.00
N GLU A 156 -19.44 -11.29 -15.32
CA GLU A 156 -19.02 -11.07 -13.94
C GLU A 156 -17.59 -11.61 -13.80
N GLY A 157 -16.83 -11.18 -12.78
CA GLY A 157 -15.48 -11.70 -12.53
C GLY A 157 -14.34 -10.93 -13.21
N ASN A 158 -14.64 -9.75 -13.78
CA ASN A 158 -13.67 -8.91 -14.48
C ASN A 158 -12.49 -8.52 -13.58
N GLY A 159 -12.74 -7.95 -12.39
CA GLY A 159 -11.68 -7.46 -11.48
C GLY A 159 -10.67 -8.54 -11.11
N ARG A 160 -11.12 -9.67 -10.52
CA ARG A 160 -10.25 -10.80 -10.15
C ARG A 160 -9.44 -11.33 -11.34
N THR A 161 -10.03 -11.37 -12.54
CA THR A 161 -9.33 -11.82 -13.74
C THR A 161 -8.25 -10.82 -14.17
N GLN A 162 -8.57 -9.53 -14.18
CA GLN A 162 -7.66 -8.45 -14.55
C GLN A 162 -6.50 -8.32 -13.57
N GLU A 163 -6.78 -8.33 -12.27
CA GLU A 163 -5.76 -8.30 -11.21
C GLU A 163 -4.80 -9.49 -11.34
N THR A 164 -5.35 -10.70 -11.51
CA THR A 164 -4.53 -11.91 -11.74
C THR A 164 -3.67 -11.79 -13.00
N PHE A 165 -4.22 -11.23 -14.08
CA PHE A 165 -3.48 -10.99 -15.33
C PHE A 165 -2.30 -10.03 -15.11
N ILE A 166 -2.51 -8.91 -14.40
CA ILE A 166 -1.46 -7.93 -14.09
C ILE A 166 -0.38 -8.53 -13.18
N VAL A 167 -0.76 -9.32 -12.17
CA VAL A 167 0.20 -10.01 -11.30
C VAL A 167 1.05 -11.00 -12.08
N GLN A 168 0.45 -11.80 -12.98
CA GLN A 168 1.21 -12.70 -13.85
C GLN A 168 2.12 -11.93 -14.83
N LEU A 169 1.66 -10.80 -15.35
CA LEU A 169 2.45 -9.96 -16.26
C LEU A 169 3.68 -9.39 -15.53
N GLY A 170 3.50 -8.92 -14.30
CA GLY A 170 4.61 -8.51 -13.45
C GLY A 170 5.64 -9.61 -13.28
N ARG A 171 5.21 -10.81 -12.90
CA ARG A 171 6.12 -11.97 -12.72
C ARG A 171 6.90 -12.30 -13.99
N GLU A 172 6.26 -12.27 -15.17
CA GLU A 172 6.94 -12.52 -16.45
C GLU A 172 7.99 -11.43 -16.78
N LEU A 173 7.72 -10.19 -16.40
CA LEU A 173 8.60 -9.04 -16.66
C LEU A 173 9.62 -8.77 -15.54
N GLY A 174 9.56 -9.53 -14.44
CA GLY A 174 10.51 -9.45 -13.32
C GLY A 174 10.09 -8.50 -12.19
N HIS A 175 8.81 -8.15 -12.10
CA HIS A 175 8.24 -7.32 -11.05
C HIS A 175 7.33 -8.15 -10.12
N GLU A 176 7.46 -7.92 -8.82
CA GLU A 176 6.56 -8.48 -7.82
C GLU A 176 5.41 -7.50 -7.57
N VAL A 177 4.23 -7.82 -8.08
CA VAL A 177 3.02 -6.99 -7.91
C VAL A 177 2.27 -7.44 -6.66
N GLN A 178 2.21 -6.58 -5.65
CA GLN A 178 1.48 -6.80 -4.40
C GLN A 178 0.23 -5.91 -4.37
N LEU A 179 -0.89 -6.41 -4.89
CA LEU A 179 -2.13 -5.63 -4.97
C LEU A 179 -2.82 -5.44 -3.61
N ASP A 180 -2.38 -6.10 -2.56
CA ASP A 180 -2.93 -5.93 -1.21
C ASP A 180 -2.62 -4.56 -0.59
N VAL A 181 -1.70 -3.78 -1.17
CA VAL A 181 -1.50 -2.36 -0.83
C VAL A 181 -2.36 -1.40 -1.66
N VAL A 182 -3.17 -1.90 -2.59
CA VAL A 182 -4.14 -1.09 -3.34
C VAL A 182 -5.52 -1.34 -2.75
N SER A 183 -6.04 -0.37 -1.99
CA SER A 183 -7.35 -0.51 -1.37
C SER A 183 -8.46 -0.61 -2.41
N LYS A 184 -9.59 -1.22 -2.02
CA LYS A 184 -10.77 -1.33 -2.87
C LYS A 184 -11.29 0.05 -3.28
N ALA A 185 -11.31 1.01 -2.36
CA ALA A 185 -11.69 2.39 -2.66
C ALA A 185 -10.80 3.00 -3.74
N ARG A 186 -9.47 2.87 -3.61
CA ARG A 186 -8.50 3.37 -4.59
C ARG A 186 -8.66 2.71 -5.95
N MET A 187 -8.81 1.38 -6.00
CA MET A 187 -8.99 0.65 -7.25
C MET A 187 -10.27 1.11 -7.98
N ILE A 188 -11.36 1.34 -7.24
CA ILE A 188 -12.64 1.81 -7.79
C ILE A 188 -12.48 3.23 -8.36
N GLU A 189 -11.91 4.17 -7.61
CA GLU A 189 -11.75 5.55 -8.08
C GLU A 189 -10.78 5.64 -9.26
N GLY A 190 -9.64 4.95 -9.22
CA GLY A 190 -8.72 4.88 -10.34
C GLY A 190 -9.35 4.26 -11.59
N SER A 191 -10.19 3.24 -11.44
CA SER A 191 -10.94 2.64 -12.56
C SER A 191 -11.96 3.59 -13.15
N LYS A 192 -12.68 4.37 -12.32
CA LYS A 192 -13.61 5.40 -12.81
C LYS A 192 -12.86 6.52 -13.54
N GLU A 193 -11.71 6.93 -13.02
CA GLU A 193 -10.89 7.97 -13.64
C GLU A 193 -10.36 7.52 -15.00
N ALA A 194 -9.81 6.32 -15.11
CA ALA A 194 -9.30 5.76 -16.36
C ALA A 194 -10.38 5.63 -17.45
N ILE A 195 -11.65 5.41 -17.07
CA ILE A 195 -12.76 5.39 -18.04
C ILE A 195 -13.16 6.81 -18.48
N ARG A 196 -13.03 7.80 -17.59
CA ARG A 196 -13.33 9.21 -17.90
C ARG A 196 -12.23 9.86 -18.74
N ASP A 197 -10.98 9.51 -18.48
CA ASP A 197 -9.79 10.05 -19.11
C ASP A 197 -8.82 8.91 -19.43
N ALA A 198 -8.61 8.65 -20.72
CA ALA A 198 -7.72 7.61 -21.20
C ALA A 198 -6.24 7.89 -20.88
N ASP A 199 -5.88 9.16 -20.62
CA ASP A 199 -4.53 9.57 -20.22
C ASP A 199 -4.36 9.61 -18.68
N SER A 200 -5.38 9.19 -17.92
CA SER A 200 -5.32 9.14 -16.45
C SER A 200 -4.14 8.27 -15.98
N LYS A 201 -3.42 8.81 -14.99
CA LYS A 201 -2.29 8.13 -14.36
C LYS A 201 -2.69 7.36 -13.10
N ALA A 202 -3.97 7.39 -12.70
CA ALA A 202 -4.41 6.85 -11.41
C ALA A 202 -4.10 5.35 -11.26
N LEU A 203 -4.41 4.54 -12.26
CA LEU A 203 -4.09 3.11 -12.25
C LEU A 203 -2.59 2.84 -12.39
N SER A 204 -1.87 3.64 -13.20
CA SER A 204 -0.41 3.52 -13.28
C SER A 204 0.25 3.81 -11.93
N HIS A 205 -0.25 4.78 -11.19
CA HIS A 205 0.21 5.10 -9.85
C HIS A 205 -0.13 4.00 -8.84
N ALA A 206 -1.34 3.42 -8.92
CA ALA A 206 -1.70 2.26 -8.11
C ALA A 206 -0.76 1.07 -8.36
N ILE A 207 -0.41 0.81 -9.62
CA ILE A 207 0.56 -0.24 -9.94
C ILE A 207 1.95 0.11 -9.41
N LEU A 208 2.41 1.36 -9.54
CA LEU A 208 3.70 1.80 -8.99
C LEU A 208 3.81 1.52 -7.49
N ASP A 209 2.78 1.89 -6.74
CA ASP A 209 2.70 1.63 -5.30
C ASP A 209 2.70 0.14 -4.97
N SER A 210 2.16 -0.71 -5.86
CA SER A 210 2.13 -2.16 -5.69
C SER A 210 3.42 -2.89 -6.10
N VAL A 211 4.36 -2.25 -6.80
CA VAL A 211 5.61 -2.89 -7.23
C VAL A 211 6.86 -2.33 -6.57
N ASP A 212 6.78 -1.13 -5.98
CA ASP A 212 7.88 -0.49 -5.27
C ASP A 212 7.84 -0.88 -3.77
N PRO A 213 8.83 -1.64 -3.26
CA PRO A 213 8.83 -2.08 -1.86
C PRO A 213 8.83 -0.94 -0.83
N ASN A 214 9.41 0.21 -1.18
CA ASN A 214 9.44 1.36 -0.29
C ASN A 214 8.06 1.98 -0.14
N ARG A 215 7.33 2.11 -1.26
CA ARG A 215 5.95 2.60 -1.31
C ARG A 215 4.98 1.62 -0.66
N GLN A 216 5.13 0.33 -0.93
CA GLN A 216 4.36 -0.73 -0.26
C GLN A 216 4.48 -0.60 1.26
N GLY A 217 5.70 -0.47 1.79
CA GLY A 217 5.91 -0.33 3.23
C GLY A 217 5.30 0.96 3.82
N ALA A 218 5.30 2.06 3.06
CA ALA A 218 4.67 3.32 3.47
C ALA A 218 3.13 3.22 3.53
N ILE A 219 2.53 2.52 2.56
CA ILE A 219 1.08 2.26 2.58
C ILE A 219 0.72 1.29 3.71
N ARG A 220 1.53 0.24 3.93
CA ARG A 220 1.30 -0.72 5.01
C ARG A 220 1.33 -0.06 6.40
N SER A 221 2.22 0.90 6.65
CA SER A 221 2.22 1.64 7.92
C SER A 221 0.94 2.46 8.08
N THR A 222 0.45 3.06 6.99
CA THR A 222 -0.83 3.80 6.99
C THR A 222 -2.02 2.88 7.21
N PHE A 223 -2.00 1.67 6.62
CA PHE A 223 -3.03 0.66 6.88
C PHE A 223 -3.00 0.15 8.32
N ALA A 224 -1.83 0.04 8.95
CA ALA A 224 -1.73 -0.30 10.36
C ALA A 224 -2.35 0.81 11.23
N MET A 225 -1.99 2.07 10.96
CA MET A 225 -2.56 3.25 11.61
C MET A 225 -4.10 3.28 11.52
N LEU A 226 -4.67 3.11 10.32
CA LEU A 226 -6.13 3.10 10.15
C LEU A 226 -6.80 2.02 11.02
N ARG A 227 -6.22 0.82 11.09
CA ARG A 227 -6.74 -0.26 11.94
C ARG A 227 -6.65 0.07 13.43
N GLU A 228 -5.60 0.77 13.87
CA GLU A 228 -5.48 1.24 15.25
C GLU A 228 -6.59 2.24 15.62
N TYR A 229 -7.02 3.06 14.66
CA TYR A 229 -8.18 3.94 14.80
C TYR A 229 -9.53 3.24 14.61
N GLY A 230 -9.55 1.93 14.34
CA GLY A 230 -10.77 1.15 14.13
C GLY A 230 -11.39 1.30 12.74
N GLU A 231 -10.65 1.86 11.79
CA GLU A 231 -11.05 2.01 10.39
C GLU A 231 -10.66 0.78 9.56
N ASP A 232 -11.45 0.47 8.52
CA ASP A 232 -11.07 -0.53 7.52
C ASP A 232 -10.23 0.15 6.41
N PRO A 233 -8.92 -0.12 6.32
CA PRO A 233 -8.08 0.51 5.30
C PRO A 233 -8.50 0.20 3.86
N MET A 234 -9.27 -0.87 3.62
CA MET A 234 -9.75 -1.21 2.28
C MET A 234 -10.83 -0.25 1.77
N GLU A 235 -11.50 0.47 2.66
CA GLU A 235 -12.56 1.43 2.33
C GLU A 235 -12.05 2.88 2.18
N HIS A 236 -10.75 3.11 2.39
CA HIS A 236 -10.10 4.42 2.22
C HIS A 236 -9.18 4.42 0.99
N ASP A 237 -9.21 5.49 0.18
CA ASP A 237 -8.20 5.66 -0.87
C ASP A 237 -6.87 6.08 -0.24
N VAL A 238 -5.92 5.16 -0.18
CA VAL A 238 -4.58 5.40 0.36
C VAL A 238 -3.55 5.24 -0.74
N ARG A 239 -2.70 6.25 -0.89
CA ARG A 239 -1.65 6.28 -1.91
C ARG A 239 -0.42 6.98 -1.43
N THR A 240 0.73 6.71 -2.06
CA THR A 240 1.90 7.55 -1.81
C THR A 240 1.85 8.84 -2.62
N ALA A 241 2.68 9.83 -2.27
CA ALA A 241 2.90 11.02 -3.06
C ALA A 241 3.84 10.73 -4.25
N LEU A 242 3.62 11.43 -5.35
CA LEU A 242 4.55 11.45 -6.48
C LEU A 242 5.53 12.63 -6.36
N PRO A 243 6.81 12.48 -6.76
CA PRO A 243 7.70 13.63 -6.87
C PRO A 243 7.13 14.71 -7.79
N GLY A 244 7.13 15.97 -7.32
CA GLY A 244 6.55 17.12 -8.00
C GLY A 244 5.04 17.29 -7.78
N GLU A 245 4.38 16.37 -7.06
CA GLU A 245 2.98 16.52 -6.68
C GLU A 245 2.82 17.60 -5.61
N ARG A 246 1.87 18.52 -5.82
CA ARG A 246 1.41 19.42 -4.76
C ARG A 246 0.45 18.67 -3.85
N VAL A 247 0.78 18.60 -2.58
CA VAL A 247 -0.03 17.97 -1.54
C VAL A 247 -0.66 19.05 -0.68
N THR A 248 -1.98 19.00 -0.54
CA THR A 248 -2.74 19.90 0.33
C THR A 248 -3.72 19.09 1.18
N GLY A 249 -3.80 19.38 2.47
CA GLY A 249 -4.70 18.68 3.39
C GLY A 249 -4.30 18.83 4.84
N ASN A 250 -4.87 17.99 5.71
CA ASN A 250 -4.57 17.99 7.13
C ASN A 250 -3.59 16.88 7.46
N LEU A 251 -2.53 17.19 8.21
CA LEU A 251 -1.68 16.16 8.80
C LEU A 251 -2.50 15.36 9.81
N ILE A 252 -2.54 14.03 9.63
CA ILE A 252 -3.31 13.12 10.50
C ILE A 252 -2.44 12.18 11.32
N ASP A 253 -1.24 11.85 10.83
CA ASP A 253 -0.29 10.98 11.53
C ASP A 253 1.11 11.14 10.93
N HIS A 254 2.14 10.74 11.69
CA HIS A 254 3.50 10.61 11.18
C HIS A 254 4.32 9.58 11.95
N ASP A 255 5.29 8.98 11.27
CA ASP A 255 6.30 8.09 11.87
C ASP A 255 7.73 8.51 11.43
N GLU A 256 8.72 7.68 11.73
CA GLU A 256 10.14 7.92 11.41
C GLU A 256 10.40 8.08 9.91
N LEU A 257 9.55 7.53 9.04
CA LEU A 257 9.76 7.48 7.59
C LEU A 257 8.69 8.20 6.79
N THR A 258 7.50 8.41 7.35
CA THR A 258 6.34 8.89 6.60
C THR A 258 5.51 9.93 7.33
N ILE A 259 4.91 10.83 6.56
CA ILE A 259 3.81 11.70 6.98
C ILE A 259 2.53 11.22 6.30
N LYS A 260 1.41 11.23 7.01
CA LYS A 260 0.10 10.91 6.47
C LYS A 260 -0.73 12.17 6.47
N VAL A 261 -1.22 12.53 5.29
CA VAL A 261 -2.04 13.74 5.08
C VAL A 261 -3.40 13.29 4.57
N ALA A 262 -4.46 13.68 5.28
CA ALA A 262 -5.82 13.57 4.79
C ALA A 262 -6.09 14.73 3.82
N ALA A 263 -6.15 14.41 2.53
CA ALA A 263 -6.69 15.30 1.52
C ALA A 263 -8.23 15.15 1.47
N GLU A 264 -8.89 15.85 0.56
CA GLU A 264 -10.36 15.93 0.51
C GLU A 264 -11.05 14.54 0.48
N ASN A 265 -10.58 13.61 -0.34
CA ASN A 265 -11.21 12.29 -0.53
C ASN A 265 -10.23 11.10 -0.49
N TYR A 266 -8.98 11.34 -0.08
CA TYR A 266 -7.94 10.31 -0.03
C TYR A 266 -6.91 10.65 1.04
N ILE A 267 -6.17 9.64 1.48
CA ILE A 267 -5.01 9.77 2.35
C ILE A 267 -3.76 9.64 1.48
N VAL A 268 -2.92 10.66 1.52
CA VAL A 268 -1.61 10.62 0.86
C VAL A 268 -0.51 10.41 1.89
N VAL A 269 0.26 9.37 1.66
CA VAL A 269 1.48 9.06 2.40
C VAL A 269 2.63 9.79 1.73
N VAL A 270 3.38 10.54 2.50
CA VAL A 270 4.48 11.39 2.04
C VAL A 270 5.75 10.95 2.74
N ASP A 271 6.88 11.10 2.08
CA ASP A 271 8.18 10.88 2.68
C ASP A 271 8.47 11.89 3.81
N ARG A 272 8.96 11.40 4.96
CA ARG A 272 9.29 12.23 6.13
C ARG A 272 10.31 13.33 5.83
N ARG A 273 11.16 13.12 4.81
CA ARG A 273 12.21 14.06 4.38
C ARG A 273 11.67 15.32 3.71
N ASP A 274 10.44 15.30 3.22
CA ASP A 274 9.77 16.49 2.66
C ASP A 274 9.30 17.47 3.76
N PHE A 275 9.42 17.10 5.04
CA PHE A 275 8.96 17.89 6.17
C PHE A 275 10.10 18.35 7.10
N PRO A 276 9.94 19.51 7.77
CA PRO A 276 10.89 19.95 8.80
C PRO A 276 10.98 18.95 9.96
N GLN A 277 12.07 19.04 10.75
CA GLN A 277 12.27 18.15 11.90
C GLN A 277 11.19 18.31 12.97
N LYS A 278 10.77 19.55 13.25
CA LYS A 278 9.66 19.82 14.16
C LYS A 278 8.36 19.86 13.35
N ILE A 279 7.44 18.97 13.69
CA ILE A 279 6.08 18.95 13.18
C ILE A 279 5.19 19.41 14.33
N GLU A 280 4.23 20.28 14.05
CA GLU A 280 3.19 20.63 15.01
C GLU A 280 1.96 19.78 14.72
N ASP A 281 1.35 19.23 15.76
CA ASP A 281 0.14 18.42 15.64
C ASP A 281 -0.99 19.28 15.05
N GLU A 282 -1.85 18.68 14.23
CA GLU A 282 -3.03 19.32 13.61
C GLU A 282 -2.71 20.53 12.69
N MET A 283 -1.79 20.32 11.74
CA MET A 283 -1.41 21.33 10.75
C MET A 283 -2.09 21.10 9.40
N GLU A 284 -2.67 22.16 8.83
CA GLU A 284 -2.97 22.21 7.40
C GLU A 284 -1.67 22.41 6.62
N VAL A 285 -1.41 21.54 5.65
CA VAL A 285 -0.17 21.53 4.87
C VAL A 285 -0.46 21.89 3.42
N ASP A 286 0.45 22.65 2.80
CA ASP A 286 0.50 22.91 1.36
C ASP A 286 1.97 22.97 0.93
N PHE A 287 2.44 21.92 0.26
CA PHE A 287 3.82 21.80 -0.18
C PHE A 287 3.91 20.93 -1.44
N VAL A 288 5.10 20.87 -2.04
CA VAL A 288 5.38 20.01 -3.19
C VAL A 288 6.26 18.86 -2.70
N ALA A 289 5.80 17.62 -2.85
CA ALA A 289 6.58 16.44 -2.52
C ALA A 289 7.79 16.35 -3.46
N THR A 290 8.96 16.01 -2.92
CA THR A 290 10.20 15.96 -3.70
C THR A 290 10.88 14.59 -3.68
N HIS A 291 10.58 13.77 -2.67
CA HIS A 291 11.17 12.44 -2.51
C HIS A 291 10.26 11.34 -3.06
N ASP A 292 10.87 10.21 -3.38
CA ASP A 292 10.25 9.04 -4.01
C ASP A 292 10.28 7.80 -3.12
N PHE A 293 10.49 7.96 -1.81
CA PHE A 293 10.64 6.88 -0.82
C PHE A 293 11.94 6.05 -0.95
N SER A 294 12.86 6.43 -1.84
CA SER A 294 14.15 5.73 -1.98
C SER A 294 14.93 5.65 -0.66
N GLY A 295 15.47 4.47 -0.36
CA GLY A 295 16.23 4.20 0.88
C GLY A 295 15.37 3.84 2.10
N HIS A 296 14.03 3.79 1.98
CA HIS A 296 13.15 3.36 3.07
C HIS A 296 13.37 1.89 3.46
N ASP A 297 13.76 1.02 2.55
CA ASP A 297 14.10 -0.39 2.80
C ASP A 297 15.21 -0.56 3.84
N LYS A 298 16.32 0.16 3.67
CA LYS A 298 17.44 0.17 4.62
C LYS A 298 17.05 0.81 5.94
N ALA A 299 16.32 1.92 5.88
CA ALA A 299 15.88 2.63 7.07
C ALA A 299 14.89 1.78 7.89
N ARG A 300 13.97 1.07 7.23
CA ARG A 300 13.04 0.12 7.85
C ARG A 300 13.76 -1.09 8.41
N THR A 301 14.77 -1.62 7.71
CA THR A 301 15.64 -2.68 8.26
C THR A 301 16.24 -2.26 9.60
N TYR A 302 16.73 -1.01 9.70
CA TYR A 302 17.21 -0.43 10.96
C TYR A 302 16.13 -0.29 12.03
N LEU A 303 14.92 0.17 11.66
CA LEU A 303 13.84 0.38 12.62
C LEU A 303 13.26 -0.93 13.17
N ASP A 304 13.13 -1.96 12.33
CA ASP A 304 12.50 -3.22 12.69
C ASP A 304 13.51 -4.27 13.18
N GLY A 305 14.79 -4.07 12.89
CA GLY A 305 15.87 -5.02 13.17
C GLY A 305 16.17 -5.15 14.66
N SER A 306 16.44 -6.39 15.09
CA SER A 306 17.02 -6.63 16.41
C SER A 306 18.43 -6.02 16.50
N ARG A 307 18.85 -5.61 17.70
CA ARG A 307 20.22 -5.08 17.90
C ARG A 307 21.29 -6.05 17.38
N GLU A 308 21.10 -7.34 17.59
CA GLU A 308 22.02 -8.39 17.16
C GLU A 308 22.12 -8.48 15.63
N SER A 309 20.99 -8.50 14.93
CA SER A 309 20.96 -8.50 13.45
C SER A 309 21.54 -7.22 12.86
N LEU A 310 21.27 -6.06 13.46
CA LEU A 310 21.79 -4.79 12.98
C LEU A 310 23.30 -4.63 13.18
N LEU A 311 23.85 -5.20 14.25
CA LEU A 311 25.30 -5.23 14.47
C LEU A 311 26.02 -6.14 13.47
N SER A 312 25.36 -7.14 12.88
CA SER A 312 25.99 -7.91 11.80
C SER A 312 26.11 -7.10 10.50
N GLU A 313 25.21 -6.17 10.23
CA GLU A 313 25.17 -5.34 9.01
C GLU A 313 26.19 -4.19 9.05
N PRO A 314 27.28 -4.23 8.25
CA PRO A 314 28.35 -3.23 8.34
C PRO A 314 27.89 -1.78 8.14
N GLU A 315 26.89 -1.58 7.26
CA GLU A 315 26.32 -0.26 6.95
C GLU A 315 25.45 0.30 8.10
N LEU A 316 24.84 -0.57 8.92
CA LEU A 316 23.92 -0.16 10.00
C LEU A 316 24.58 -0.15 11.39
N ARG A 317 25.79 -0.69 11.54
CA ARG A 317 26.54 -0.68 12.82
C ARG A 317 26.65 0.72 13.43
N LYS A 318 26.95 1.73 12.61
CA LYS A 318 27.08 3.12 13.10
C LYS A 318 25.74 3.66 13.64
N ALA A 319 24.61 3.25 13.05
CA ALA A 319 23.26 3.59 13.51
C ALA A 319 23.03 3.10 14.94
N VAL A 320 23.28 1.80 15.16
CA VAL A 320 23.11 1.15 16.47
C VAL A 320 24.01 1.78 17.54
N ILE A 321 25.26 2.11 17.18
CA ILE A 321 26.21 2.75 18.10
C ILE A 321 25.71 4.14 18.50
N LEU A 322 25.23 4.94 17.54
CA LEU A 322 24.73 6.28 17.81
C LEU A 322 23.45 6.26 18.68
N GLU A 323 22.51 5.37 18.38
CA GLU A 323 21.30 5.18 19.19
C GLU A 323 21.63 4.74 20.62
N THR A 324 22.54 3.78 20.78
CA THR A 324 23.03 3.33 22.10
C THR A 324 23.64 4.50 22.86
N TYR A 325 24.46 5.32 22.20
CA TYR A 325 25.08 6.49 22.82
C TYR A 325 24.04 7.51 23.29
N VAL A 326 23.01 7.80 22.50
CA VAL A 326 21.92 8.71 22.90
C VAL A 326 21.18 8.15 24.11
N THR A 327 20.87 6.85 24.09
CA THR A 327 20.21 6.16 25.21
C THR A 327 21.04 6.32 26.49
N ASP A 328 22.30 5.89 26.47
CA ASP A 328 23.20 5.93 27.63
C ASP A 328 23.41 7.35 28.16
N LYS A 329 23.62 8.32 27.27
CA LYS A 329 23.83 9.72 27.64
C LYS A 329 22.58 10.30 28.31
N THR A 330 21.40 10.04 27.73
CA THR A 330 20.14 10.57 28.27
C THR A 330 19.78 9.90 29.58
N THR A 331 19.95 8.58 29.73
CA THR A 331 19.73 7.89 31.00
C THR A 331 20.65 8.40 32.11
N ARG A 332 21.92 8.75 31.81
CA ARG A 332 22.81 9.37 32.81
C ARG A 332 22.37 10.77 33.21
N GLN A 333 21.85 11.54 32.26
CA GLN A 333 21.39 12.91 32.50
C GLN A 333 20.05 12.94 33.25
N PHE A 334 19.17 11.97 32.99
CA PHE A 334 17.82 11.88 33.53
C PHE A 334 17.51 10.46 34.07
N PRO A 335 18.18 10.00 35.15
CA PRO A 335 18.13 8.60 35.60
C PRO A 335 16.76 8.11 36.11
N ASN A 336 15.85 9.02 36.45
CA ASN A 336 14.51 8.69 36.96
C ASN A 336 13.38 9.18 36.06
N ASP A 337 13.68 9.66 34.86
CA ASP A 337 12.70 10.19 33.91
C ASP A 337 12.71 9.32 32.65
N LYS A 338 11.93 8.25 32.70
CA LYS A 338 11.84 7.28 31.60
C LYS A 338 11.25 7.93 30.35
N ASP A 339 10.27 8.82 30.52
CA ASP A 339 9.59 9.48 29.41
C ASP A 339 10.57 10.40 28.64
N ALA A 340 11.46 11.10 29.36
CA ALA A 340 12.52 11.88 28.74
C ALA A 340 13.52 11.02 27.95
N VAL A 341 13.87 9.84 28.46
CA VAL A 341 14.74 8.89 27.75
C VAL A 341 14.06 8.36 26.49
N ASP A 342 12.81 7.90 26.62
CA ASP A 342 12.03 7.33 25.52
C ASP A 342 11.83 8.38 24.42
N GLN A 343 11.55 9.64 24.77
CA GLN A 343 11.43 10.74 23.82
C GLN A 343 12.76 11.05 23.10
N ALA A 344 13.88 11.07 23.83
CA ALA A 344 15.19 11.31 23.22
C ALA A 344 15.60 10.20 22.25
N VAL A 345 15.31 8.94 22.62
CA VAL A 345 15.56 7.78 21.76
C VAL A 345 14.67 7.84 20.51
N LYS A 346 13.38 8.18 20.65
CA LYS A 346 12.47 8.37 19.52
C LYS A 346 13.03 9.40 18.52
N VAL A 347 13.38 10.59 19.00
CA VAL A 347 13.96 11.67 18.15
C VAL A 347 15.27 11.22 17.49
N ALA A 348 16.10 10.45 18.20
CA ALA A 348 17.33 9.91 17.61
C ALA A 348 17.04 8.89 16.50
N ARG A 349 16.08 7.98 16.71
CA ARG A 349 15.69 6.97 15.72
C ARG A 349 15.13 7.62 14.45
N GLU A 350 14.25 8.61 14.59
CA GLU A 350 13.75 9.42 13.46
C GLU A 350 14.90 10.03 12.65
N LYS A 351 15.86 10.66 13.34
CA LYS A 351 17.01 11.31 12.70
C LYS A 351 17.95 10.31 12.02
N ILE A 352 18.22 9.17 12.66
CA ILE A 352 19.09 8.12 12.13
C ILE A 352 18.43 7.46 10.91
N ALA A 353 17.13 7.14 10.98
CA ALA A 353 16.38 6.59 9.86
C ALA A 353 16.39 7.55 8.66
N GLY A 354 16.17 8.85 8.89
CA GLY A 354 16.29 9.88 7.86
C GLY A 354 17.70 9.98 7.25
N MET A 355 18.77 9.81 8.04
CA MET A 355 20.14 9.74 7.50
C MET A 355 20.33 8.52 6.61
N ILE A 356 19.87 7.34 7.05
CA ILE A 356 19.96 6.08 6.31
C ILE A 356 19.20 6.20 4.98
N ALA A 357 17.97 6.72 5.00
CA ALA A 357 17.15 6.90 3.80
C ALA A 357 17.80 7.85 2.78
N ASN A 358 18.54 8.86 3.26
CA ASN A 358 19.29 9.79 2.41
C ASN A 358 20.69 9.30 2.01
N GLY A 359 21.13 8.13 2.47
CA GLY A 359 22.50 7.67 2.26
C GLY A 359 23.57 8.57 2.91
N ILE A 360 23.20 9.32 3.94
CA ILE A 360 24.11 10.20 4.69
C ILE A 360 24.93 9.35 5.66
N ASP A 361 26.25 9.56 5.72
CA ASP A 361 27.11 8.86 6.67
C ASP A 361 26.73 9.21 8.11
N ILE A 362 26.56 8.18 8.94
CA ILE A 362 26.13 8.34 10.32
C ILE A 362 27.32 8.81 11.16
N PRO A 363 27.20 9.93 11.90
CA PRO A 363 28.31 10.45 12.68
C PRO A 363 28.68 9.48 13.81
N SER A 364 29.98 9.31 14.04
CA SER A 364 30.48 8.60 15.22
C SER A 364 30.37 9.51 16.45
N PRO A 365 29.85 9.04 17.59
CA PRO A 365 29.81 9.82 18.81
C PRO A 365 31.21 10.26 19.25
N THR A 366 31.44 11.56 19.41
CA THR A 366 32.67 12.05 20.04
C THR A 366 32.57 11.84 21.55
N ILE A 367 33.26 10.82 22.07
CA ILE A 367 33.38 10.62 23.52
C ILE A 367 34.33 11.71 24.06
N GLN A 368 33.78 12.85 24.48
CA GLN A 368 34.50 13.68 25.45
C GLN A 368 34.50 12.87 26.75
N ARG A 369 35.67 12.36 27.14
CA ARG A 369 35.86 11.89 28.52
C ARG A 369 35.60 13.11 29.39
N ASP A 370 34.55 13.06 30.22
CA ASP A 370 34.40 14.00 31.32
C ASP A 370 35.74 14.03 32.05
N GLN A 371 36.48 15.12 31.90
CA GLN A 371 37.69 15.33 32.67
C GLN A 371 37.25 15.41 34.12
N ASP A 372 37.98 14.67 34.95
CA ASP A 372 37.84 14.59 36.38
C ASP A 372 37.39 15.93 36.98
N VAL A 373 36.19 15.95 37.56
CA VAL A 373 35.84 16.98 38.54
C VAL A 373 36.82 16.78 39.69
N ASP A 374 37.86 17.60 39.69
CA ASP A 374 38.95 17.58 40.64
C ASP A 374 38.39 17.62 42.07
N ARG A 375 38.62 16.54 42.82
CA ARG A 375 38.24 16.41 44.23
C ARG A 375 39.29 17.04 45.15
N SER A 376 40.00 18.09 44.72
CA SER A 376 41.09 18.69 45.51
C SER A 376 40.66 19.75 46.53
N ASP A 377 39.44 20.29 46.49
CA ASP A 377 39.10 21.46 47.33
C ASP A 377 38.36 21.15 48.64
N ILE A 378 38.35 19.90 49.10
CA ILE A 378 37.85 19.54 50.44
C ILE A 378 39.02 19.13 51.33
N ASN A 379 39.92 20.07 51.62
CA ASN A 379 40.79 19.97 52.78
C ASN A 379 41.33 21.34 53.18
N HIS A 380 40.54 22.09 53.95
CA HIS A 380 41.10 23.04 54.91
C HIS A 380 40.43 22.82 56.27
N SER A 381 41.26 22.39 57.22
CA SER A 381 40.95 22.17 58.63
C SER A 381 40.46 23.47 59.29
N PRO A 382 39.64 23.38 60.37
CA PRO A 382 39.11 24.54 61.07
C PRO A 382 40.19 25.17 61.97
N PRO A 383 40.18 26.49 62.20
CA PRO A 383 40.98 27.09 63.27
C PRO A 383 40.27 26.93 64.63
N GLU A 384 41.06 26.50 65.62
CA GLU A 384 40.73 26.53 67.04
C GLU A 384 40.78 27.97 67.61
N ASP A 385 39.67 28.30 68.27
CA ASP A 385 39.55 28.85 69.63
C ASP A 385 39.80 30.34 69.97
N ASP A 386 38.93 30.76 70.91
CA ASP A 386 39.15 31.59 72.08
C ASP A 386 38.64 33.07 72.13
N ARG A 387 37.40 33.16 72.65
CA ARG A 387 36.97 33.97 73.83
C ARG A 387 36.38 35.40 73.67
N PRO A 388 35.62 35.90 74.68
CA PRO A 388 34.27 36.47 74.48
C PRO A 388 34.07 37.87 75.10
N LYS A 389 33.06 38.65 74.68
CA LYS A 389 32.34 39.68 75.48
C LYS A 389 30.94 39.88 74.87
N ASP A 390 29.86 39.47 75.54
CA ASP A 390 29.08 40.28 76.50
C ASP A 390 28.60 41.61 75.91
N TYR A 391 27.29 41.73 75.65
CA TYR A 391 26.41 42.78 76.17
C TYR A 391 24.96 42.35 75.93
N GLY A 392 24.21 42.20 77.02
CA GLY A 392 22.85 41.70 77.01
C GLY A 392 21.73 42.75 76.88
N ARG A 393 20.55 42.22 77.25
CA ARG A 393 19.26 42.82 77.63
C ARG A 393 18.24 43.17 76.54
N GLU A 394 17.13 42.41 76.63
CA GLU A 394 15.73 42.85 76.82
C GLU A 394 15.27 44.06 75.98
N ARG A 395 14.21 44.00 75.17
CA ARG A 395 12.90 43.34 75.33
C ARG A 395 12.30 42.97 73.98
#